data_AF-Q098K1-F1
#
_entry.id   AF-Q098K1-F1
#
_cell.length_a   1.000
_cell.length_b   1.000
_cell.length_c   1.000
_cell.angle_alpha   90.00
_cell.angle_beta   90.00
_cell.angle_gamma   90.00
#
_symmetry.space_group_name_H-M   'P 1'
#
loop_
_entity.id
_entity.type
_entity.pdbx_description
1 polymer ?
#
loop_
_entity_poly.entity_id
_entity_poly.type
_entity_poly.pdbx_seq_one_letter_code
_entity_poly.pdbx_strand_id
1 'polypeptide(L)'
;MLCAVAVPTTLALRGEQHPSYARVHADFAVLNAALEKYRAAQGTLPEDGALDFLVPDYLPELPVDPWGRPYVYLYNGQQVFLATFGEDGLRGGSGVEQDHTIHDGHTH
;
A
#
# COMPACT_ATOMS: atom_id res chain seq x y z
N MET A 1 4.26 47.39 29.96
CA MET A 1 2.95 47.25 29.30
C MET A 1 3.13 46.40 28.05
N LEU A 2 2.29 45.36 27.93
CA LEU A 2 1.96 44.48 26.80
C LEU A 2 3.07 43.78 25.99
N CYS A 3 3.22 42.48 26.25
CA CYS A 3 3.71 41.49 25.30
C CYS A 3 2.57 41.13 24.33
N ALA A 4 2.75 41.35 23.03
CA ALA A 4 1.84 40.86 22.01
C ALA A 4 2.42 39.55 21.42
N VAL A 5 1.96 38.42 21.95
CA VAL A 5 2.22 37.11 21.33
C VAL A 5 1.10 36.87 20.33
N ALA A 6 1.39 37.10 19.05
CA ALA A 6 0.55 36.61 17.98
C ALA A 6 0.81 35.10 17.87
N VAL A 7 -0.15 34.30 18.31
CA VAL A 7 -0.17 32.85 18.06
C VAL A 7 -0.77 32.67 16.66
N PRO A 8 0.00 32.23 15.65
CA PRO A 8 -0.60 31.89 14.37
C PRO A 8 -1.38 30.59 14.56
N THR A 9 -2.71 30.69 14.55
CA THR A 9 -3.62 29.54 14.53
C THR A 9 -3.54 28.88 13.16
N THR A 10 -2.49 28.09 12.90
CA THR A 10 -2.50 27.15 11.79
C THR A 10 -3.35 25.96 12.20
N LEU A 11 -4.64 26.03 11.85
CA LEU A 11 -5.52 24.89 11.80
C LEU A 11 -4.98 23.91 10.75
N ALA A 12 -4.07 23.03 11.18
CA ALA A 12 -3.64 21.89 10.41
C ALA A 12 -4.74 20.83 10.47
N LEU A 13 -5.76 20.94 9.61
CA LEU A 13 -6.51 19.77 9.15
C LEU A 13 -5.62 18.98 8.18
N ARG A 14 -4.43 18.59 8.63
CA ARG A 14 -3.66 17.56 7.97
C ARG A 14 -4.21 16.27 8.56
N GLY A 15 -5.20 15.68 7.89
CA GLY A 15 -5.66 14.34 8.23
C GLY A 15 -4.41 13.48 8.38
N GLU A 16 -4.19 12.94 9.57
CA GLU A 16 -2.95 12.26 9.92
C GLU A 16 -2.75 11.10 8.95
N GLN A 17 -1.91 11.31 7.94
CA GLN A 17 -1.46 10.23 7.08
C GLN A 17 -0.54 9.39 7.96
N HIS A 18 -1.05 8.28 8.48
CA HIS A 18 -0.27 7.40 9.33
C HIS A 18 0.98 6.95 8.55
N PRO A 19 2.18 6.94 9.14
CA PRO A 19 3.42 6.57 8.43
C PRO A 19 3.34 5.18 7.77
N SER A 20 2.47 4.30 8.29
CA SER A 20 2.13 3.02 7.69
C SER A 20 1.68 3.13 6.23
N TYR A 21 0.92 4.15 5.84
CA TYR A 21 0.36 4.24 4.49
C TYR A 21 1.43 4.51 3.44
N ALA A 22 2.37 5.41 3.76
CA ALA A 22 3.50 5.68 2.88
C ALA A 22 4.32 4.41 2.61
N ARG A 23 4.49 3.57 3.64
CA ARG A 23 5.12 2.26 3.49
C ARG A 23 4.28 1.33 2.60
N VAL A 24 2.96 1.25 2.82
CA VAL A 24 2.06 0.43 2.01
C VAL A 24 2.15 0.77 0.52
N HIS A 25 2.13 2.05 0.15
CA HIS A 25 2.24 2.44 -1.26
C HIS A 25 3.63 2.18 -1.84
N ALA A 26 4.70 2.33 -1.04
CA ALA A 26 6.04 1.96 -1.47
C ALA A 26 6.14 0.45 -1.73
N ASP A 27 5.58 -0.37 -0.85
CA ASP A 27 5.56 -1.83 -1.00
C ASP A 27 4.71 -2.25 -2.20
N PHE A 28 3.56 -1.61 -2.44
CA PHE A 28 2.77 -1.81 -3.67
C PHE A 28 3.55 -1.49 -4.93
N ALA A 29 4.33 -0.40 -4.95
CA ALA A 29 5.15 -0.05 -6.10
C ALA A 29 6.22 -1.12 -6.38
N VAL A 30 6.84 -1.67 -5.33
CA VAL A 30 7.83 -2.76 -5.42
C VAL A 30 7.18 -4.04 -5.96
N LEU A 31 6.05 -4.46 -5.37
CA LEU A 31 5.30 -5.65 -5.80
C LEU A 31 4.83 -5.52 -7.25
N ASN A 32 4.25 -4.37 -7.61
CA ASN A 32 3.78 -4.13 -8.97
C ASN A 32 4.92 -4.17 -9.99
N ALA A 33 6.08 -3.58 -9.66
CA ALA A 33 7.26 -3.65 -10.53
C ALA A 33 7.76 -5.10 -10.72
N ALA A 34 7.69 -5.93 -9.67
CA ALA A 34 8.05 -7.34 -9.75
C ALA A 34 7.04 -8.16 -10.58
N LEU A 35 5.75 -7.92 -10.40
CA LEU A 35 4.68 -8.54 -11.20
C LEU A 35 4.81 -8.20 -12.68
N GLU A 36 5.12 -6.94 -13.01
CA GLU A 36 5.34 -6.51 -14.38
C GLU A 36 6.56 -7.21 -15.02
N LYS A 37 7.63 -7.40 -14.25
CA LYS A 37 8.79 -8.19 -14.72
C LYS A 37 8.43 -9.66 -14.94
N TYR A 38 7.70 -10.28 -14.03
CA TYR A 38 7.24 -11.66 -14.19
C TYR A 38 6.36 -11.79 -15.44
N ARG A 39 5.40 -10.89 -15.61
CA ARG A 39 4.52 -10.83 -16.78
C ARG A 39 5.32 -10.67 -18.07
N ALA A 40 6.35 -9.84 -18.08
CA ALA A 40 7.22 -9.66 -19.23
C ALA A 40 8.03 -10.93 -19.58
N ALA A 41 8.40 -11.75 -18.59
CA ALA A 41 9.18 -12.96 -18.79
C ALA A 41 8.34 -14.21 -19.11
N GLN A 42 7.21 -14.40 -18.42
CA GLN A 42 6.35 -15.59 -18.51
C GLN A 42 5.09 -15.36 -19.35
N GLY A 43 4.75 -14.11 -19.66
CA GLY A 43 3.62 -13.71 -20.50
C GLY A 43 2.31 -13.47 -19.75
N THR A 44 1.95 -14.33 -18.78
CA THR A 44 0.72 -14.18 -18.00
C THR A 44 0.98 -14.24 -16.50
N LEU A 45 0.13 -13.57 -15.73
CA LEU A 45 0.13 -13.61 -14.28
C LEU A 45 -0.92 -14.63 -13.76
N PRO A 46 -0.69 -15.27 -12.60
CA PRO A 46 -1.72 -16.01 -11.88
C PRO A 46 -2.89 -15.09 -11.50
N GLU A 47 -4.14 -15.58 -11.58
CA GLU A 47 -5.34 -14.78 -11.28
C GLU A 47 -5.43 -14.38 -9.81
N ASP A 48 -5.08 -15.28 -8.89
CA ASP A 48 -5.07 -15.03 -7.46
C ASP A 48 -4.05 -15.94 -6.77
N GLY A 49 -3.83 -15.71 -5.49
CA GLY A 49 -2.97 -16.54 -4.65
C GLY A 49 -1.82 -15.80 -4.00
N ALA A 50 -0.88 -16.57 -3.47
CA ALA A 50 0.32 -16.01 -2.85
C ALA A 50 1.32 -15.52 -3.90
N LEU A 51 2.06 -14.47 -3.54
CA LEU A 51 3.07 -13.84 -4.40
C LEU A 51 4.41 -14.61 -4.39
N ASP A 52 4.45 -15.84 -3.86
CA ASP A 52 5.69 -16.61 -3.67
C ASP A 52 6.44 -16.89 -4.98
N PHE A 53 5.73 -16.94 -6.11
CA PHE A 53 6.31 -17.09 -7.45
C PHE A 53 7.23 -15.92 -7.87
N LEU A 54 7.19 -14.79 -7.15
CA LEU A 54 8.10 -13.67 -7.37
C LEU A 54 9.47 -13.86 -6.69
N VAL A 55 9.58 -14.77 -5.72
CA VAL A 55 10.80 -14.96 -4.93
C VAL A 55 11.48 -16.29 -5.33
N PRO A 56 12.82 -16.34 -5.45
CA PRO A 56 13.78 -15.23 -5.27
C PRO A 56 14.08 -14.45 -6.55
N ASP A 57 13.51 -14.84 -7.70
CA ASP A 57 13.97 -14.37 -9.01
C ASP A 57 13.60 -12.92 -9.33
N TYR A 58 12.48 -12.41 -8.81
CA TYR A 58 11.97 -11.05 -9.08
C TYR A 58 12.03 -10.15 -7.84
N LEU A 59 11.95 -10.75 -6.65
CA LEU A 59 12.10 -10.10 -5.35
C LEU A 59 12.97 -10.94 -4.42
N PRO A 60 13.81 -10.31 -3.58
CA PRO A 60 14.60 -11.05 -2.58
C PRO A 60 13.71 -11.65 -1.48
N GLU A 61 12.66 -10.94 -1.09
CA GLU A 61 11.66 -11.36 -0.13
C GLU A 61 10.32 -10.66 -0.42
N LEU A 62 9.22 -11.22 0.08
CA LEU A 62 7.91 -10.60 -0.04
C LEU A 62 7.74 -9.52 1.04
N PRO A 63 7.45 -8.26 0.66
CA PRO A 63 7.06 -7.27 1.63
C PRO A 63 5.75 -7.69 2.28
N VAL A 64 5.67 -7.48 3.60
CA VAL A 64 4.45 -7.60 4.39
C VAL A 64 3.97 -6.22 4.75
N ASP A 65 2.67 -6.09 4.94
CA ASP A 65 2.09 -4.83 5.34
C ASP A 65 2.60 -4.38 6.74
N PRO A 66 2.37 -3.12 7.13
CA PRO A 66 2.83 -2.59 8.42
C PRO A 66 2.32 -3.36 9.64
N TRP A 67 1.28 -4.17 9.49
CA TRP A 67 0.66 -4.98 10.54
C TRP A 67 1.08 -6.46 10.47
N GLY A 68 2.04 -6.80 9.60
CA GLY A 68 2.64 -8.13 9.49
C GLY A 68 1.80 -9.12 8.68
N ARG A 69 0.85 -8.65 7.87
CA ARG A 69 0.00 -9.49 7.03
C ARG A 69 0.50 -9.47 5.58
N PRO A 70 0.36 -10.59 4.85
CA PRO A 70 0.65 -10.59 3.42
C PRO A 70 -0.35 -9.70 2.69
N TYR A 71 0.12 -8.98 1.67
CA TYR A 71 -0.75 -8.22 0.78
C TYR A 71 -1.71 -9.13 0.02
N VAL A 72 -2.92 -8.64 -0.18
CA VAL A 72 -3.91 -9.29 -1.04
C VAL A 72 -3.55 -8.99 -2.48
N TYR A 73 -3.44 -10.05 -3.29
CA TYR A 73 -3.15 -9.96 -4.71
C TYR A 73 -4.29 -10.59 -5.53
N LEU A 74 -4.68 -9.91 -6.60
CA LEU A 74 -5.62 -10.38 -7.60
C LEU A 74 -5.22 -9.82 -8.98
N TYR A 75 -5.41 -10.61 -10.02
CA TYR A 75 -5.23 -10.25 -11.41
C TYR A 75 -6.43 -10.73 -12.22
N ASN A 76 -7.09 -9.82 -12.92
CA ASN A 76 -8.31 -10.11 -13.69
C ASN A 76 -8.03 -10.37 -15.19
N GLY A 77 -6.78 -10.66 -15.57
CA GLY A 77 -6.37 -10.78 -16.98
C GLY A 77 -5.98 -9.46 -17.65
N GLN A 78 -6.22 -8.31 -17.01
CA GLN A 78 -5.88 -6.99 -17.54
C GLN A 78 -5.15 -6.09 -16.54
N GLN A 79 -5.60 -6.11 -15.29
CA GLN A 79 -5.13 -5.24 -14.22
C GLN A 79 -4.78 -6.04 -12.98
N VAL A 80 -3.68 -5.64 -12.35
CA VAL A 80 -3.29 -6.09 -11.02
C VAL A 80 -4.02 -5.24 -9.98
N PHE A 81 -4.53 -5.93 -8.96
CA PHE A 81 -5.06 -5.36 -7.75
C PHE A 81 -4.20 -5.83 -6.58
N LEU A 82 -3.64 -4.86 -5.86
CA LEU A 82 -2.98 -5.08 -4.57
C LEU A 82 -3.76 -4.33 -3.50
N ALA A 83 -3.96 -4.96 -2.35
CA ALA A 83 -4.70 -4.37 -1.23
C ALA A 83 -4.19 -4.83 0.15
N THR A 84 -4.44 -4.01 1.17
CA THR A 84 -4.39 -4.35 2.61
C THR A 84 -5.62 -3.78 3.30
N PHE A 85 -6.09 -4.44 4.35
CA PHE A 85 -7.30 -4.10 5.11
C PHE A 85 -6.97 -3.46 6.46
N GLY A 86 -5.86 -2.72 6.54
CA GLY A 86 -5.46 -2.03 7.77
C GLY A 86 -5.10 -2.95 8.94
N GLU A 87 -5.09 -2.36 10.15
CA GLU A 87 -4.73 -3.03 11.40
C GLU A 87 -5.67 -4.18 11.77
N ASP A 88 -6.97 -4.00 11.62
CA ASP A 88 -7.99 -4.99 11.98
C ASP A 88 -8.06 -6.12 10.94
N GLY A 89 -7.67 -5.82 9.70
CA GLY A 89 -7.73 -6.70 8.55
C GLY A 89 -9.15 -6.97 8.07
N LEU A 90 -10.08 -6.08 8.37
CA LEU A 90 -11.46 -6.13 7.93
C LEU A 90 -11.68 -5.03 6.90
N ARG A 91 -12.57 -5.28 5.94
CA ARG A 91 -12.92 -4.24 4.97
C ARG A 91 -13.51 -3.02 5.66
N GLY A 92 -12.97 -1.85 5.33
CA GLY A 92 -13.50 -0.55 5.74
C GLY A 92 -12.52 0.20 6.64
N GLY A 93 -12.99 0.57 7.83
CA GLY A 93 -12.18 1.28 8.82
C GLY A 93 -11.91 2.75 8.49
N SER A 94 -11.18 3.39 9.40
CA SER A 94 -10.66 4.75 9.25
C SER A 94 -9.37 4.90 10.03
N GLY A 95 -8.50 5.82 9.62
CA GLY A 95 -7.17 5.86 10.23
C GLY A 95 -6.47 4.52 9.98
N VAL A 96 -5.82 3.95 11.00
CA VAL A 96 -4.96 2.76 10.84
C VAL A 96 -5.70 1.50 10.37
N GLU A 97 -7.02 1.47 10.47
CA GLU A 97 -7.89 0.39 9.98
C GLU A 97 -8.31 0.60 8.52
N GLN A 98 -7.95 1.73 7.90
CA GLN A 98 -8.38 2.07 6.55
C GLN A 98 -7.83 1.07 5.53
N ASP A 99 -8.72 0.58 4.67
CA ASP A 99 -8.37 -0.18 3.48
C ASP A 99 -7.48 0.66 2.53
N HIS A 100 -6.37 0.08 2.10
CA HIS A 100 -5.49 0.67 1.09
C HIS A 100 -5.37 -0.24 -0.12
N THR A 101 -5.40 0.36 -1.30
CA THR A 101 -5.26 -0.36 -2.57
C THR A 101 -4.30 0.35 -3.51
N ILE A 102 -3.72 -0.36 -4.47
CA ILE A 102 -2.84 0.26 -5.47
C ILE A 102 -3.54 1.36 -6.30
N HIS A 103 -4.88 1.41 -6.33
CA HIS A 103 -5.67 2.38 -7.09
C HIS A 103 -6.45 3.38 -6.22
N ASP A 104 -6.21 3.43 -4.90
CA ASP A 104 -7.00 4.24 -3.94
C ASP A 104 -6.79 5.77 -4.03
N GLY A 105 -6.06 6.25 -5.05
CA GLY A 105 -5.93 7.67 -5.36
C GLY A 105 -4.96 8.44 -4.45
N HIS A 106 -4.21 7.75 -3.58
CA HIS A 106 -3.17 8.38 -2.75
C HIS A 106 -1.80 8.49 -3.45
N THR A 107 -1.71 8.13 -4.73
CA THR A 107 -0.53 8.40 -5.56
C THR A 107 -0.47 9.88 -5.92
N HIS A 108 0.24 10.63 -5.05
CA HIS A 108 0.78 11.99 -5.17
C HIS A 108 0.02 13.05 -5.98
#